data_AF-A0A7W1GMG5-F1
#
_entry.id   AF-A0A7W1GMG5-F1
#
_cell.length_a   1.000
_cell.length_b   1.000
_cell.length_c   1.000
_cell.angle_alpha   90.00
_cell.angle_beta   90.00
_cell.angle_gamma   90.00
#
_symmetry.space_group_name_H-M   'P 1'
#
loop_
_entity.id
_entity.type
_entity.pdbx_description
1 polymer ?
#
loop_
_entity_poly.entity_id
_entity_poly.type
_entity_poly.pdbx_seq_one_letter_code
_entity_poly.pdbx_strand_id
1 'polypeptide(L)'
;YGPGEYNIPDPNASPGPVVFQTLKDFRRSLRGRRAVLVPWLQDFSLGRDYTFADVKAQVNASRNAHAAGFLLWNPEGLYTADALRPARLG
;
A
#
# COMPACT_ATOMS: atom_id res chain seq x y z
N TYR A 1 8.91 3.74 -8.16
CA TYR A 1 9.95 3.10 -7.34
C TYR A 1 10.97 2.42 -8.23
N GLY A 2 12.25 2.52 -7.93
CA GLY A 2 13.33 1.85 -8.66
C GLY A 2 13.93 0.67 -7.87
N PRO A 3 14.65 -0.27 -8.52
CA PRO A 3 15.32 -1.37 -7.81
C PRO A 3 16.21 -0.89 -6.67
N GLY A 4 16.13 -1.54 -5.50
CA GLY A 4 16.92 -1.21 -4.31
C GLY A 4 16.39 -0.04 -3.49
N GLU A 5 15.36 0.67 -3.94
CA GLU A 5 14.71 1.72 -3.16
C GLU A 5 14.19 1.14 -1.83
N TYR A 6 14.40 1.86 -0.73
CA TYR A 6 14.13 1.37 0.63
C TYR A 6 14.83 0.06 1.03
N ASN A 7 15.95 -0.29 0.37
CA ASN A 7 16.60 -1.61 0.49
C ASN A 7 15.67 -2.76 0.10
N ILE A 8 14.72 -2.51 -0.79
CA ILE A 8 13.81 -3.52 -1.35
C ILE A 8 14.34 -3.89 -2.74
N PRO A 9 14.80 -5.15 -2.95
CA PRO A 9 15.41 -5.54 -4.23
C PRO A 9 14.47 -5.34 -5.42
N ASP A 10 13.22 -5.77 -5.28
CA ASP A 10 12.16 -5.57 -6.28
C ASP A 10 10.92 -4.94 -5.59
N PRO A 11 10.77 -3.60 -5.70
CA PRO A 11 9.59 -2.90 -5.20
C PRO A 11 8.28 -3.36 -5.84
N ASN A 12 8.28 -3.72 -7.14
CA ASN A 12 7.07 -4.14 -7.84
C ASN A 12 6.55 -5.47 -7.26
N ALA A 13 7.46 -6.38 -6.92
CA ALA A 13 7.12 -7.65 -6.25
C ALA A 13 6.88 -7.52 -4.73
N SER A 14 7.10 -6.35 -4.13
CA SER A 14 7.04 -6.14 -2.68
C SER A 14 6.14 -4.96 -2.26
N PRO A 15 4.86 -4.94 -2.65
CA PRO A 15 4.04 -3.73 -2.54
C PRO A 15 3.71 -3.33 -1.08
N GLY A 16 3.53 -4.30 -0.17
CA GLY A 16 3.33 -4.02 1.26
C GLY A 16 4.51 -3.26 1.89
N PRO A 17 5.74 -3.80 1.84
CA PRO A 17 6.95 -3.09 2.28
C PRO A 17 7.11 -1.69 1.67
N VAL A 18 6.88 -1.55 0.37
CA VAL A 18 6.97 -0.25 -0.33
C VAL A 18 5.98 0.77 0.25
N VAL A 19 4.71 0.38 0.42
CA VAL A 19 3.66 1.26 1.00
C VAL A 19 4.04 1.65 2.43
N PHE A 20 4.49 0.70 3.26
CA PHE A 20 4.85 0.99 4.64
C PHE A 20 6.01 1.99 4.76
N GLN A 21 7.09 1.79 3.98
CA GLN A 21 8.25 2.68 4.02
C GLN A 21 7.91 4.06 3.47
N THR A 22 7.16 4.12 2.36
CA THR A 22 6.68 5.39 1.80
C THR A 22 5.89 6.17 2.83
N LEU A 23 4.88 5.56 3.49
CA LEU A 23 4.07 6.25 4.48
C LEU A 23 4.88 6.71 5.70
N LYS A 24 5.85 5.91 6.14
CA LYS A 24 6.77 6.28 7.22
C LYS A 24 7.60 7.51 6.87
N ASP A 25 8.10 7.59 5.64
CA ASP A 25 8.88 8.71 5.14
C ASP A 25 8.05 9.98 4.99
N PHE A 26 6.87 9.89 4.37
CA PHE A 26 5.98 11.04 4.25
C PHE A 26 5.52 11.54 5.63
N ARG A 27 5.25 10.65 6.58
CA ARG A 27 4.91 11.05 7.96
C ARG A 27 6.04 11.82 8.63
N ARG A 28 7.29 11.45 8.38
CA ARG A 28 8.47 12.19 8.85
C ARG A 28 8.53 13.58 8.22
N SER A 29 8.30 13.70 6.92
CA SER A 29 8.32 14.96 6.19
C SER A 29 7.18 15.92 6.57
N LEU A 30 6.06 15.37 7.05
CA LEU A 30 4.87 16.13 7.45
C LEU A 30 4.84 16.54 8.93
N ARG A 31 5.86 16.21 9.74
CA ARG A 31 5.89 16.60 11.16
C ARG A 31 5.75 18.12 11.32
N GLY A 32 4.89 18.53 12.25
CA GLY A 32 4.59 19.94 12.52
C GLY A 32 3.62 20.57 11.52
N ARG A 33 3.12 19.82 10.53
CA ARG A 33 2.12 20.30 9.56
C ARG A 33 0.74 19.73 9.89
N ARG A 34 -0.31 20.46 9.49
CA ARG A 34 -1.70 20.00 9.55
C ARG A 34 -2.07 19.30 8.24
N ALA A 35 -1.56 18.09 8.06
CA ALA A 35 -1.82 17.26 6.86
C ALA A 35 -2.17 15.83 7.26
N VAL A 36 -3.01 15.19 6.46
CA VAL A 36 -3.45 13.80 6.64
C VAL A 36 -2.91 12.95 5.50
N LEU A 37 -2.40 11.76 5.81
CA LEU A 37 -1.90 10.81 4.82
C LEU A 37 -2.97 9.78 4.45
N VAL A 38 -3.31 9.75 3.16
CA VAL A 38 -4.23 8.79 2.52
C VAL A 38 -3.57 8.34 1.21
N PRO A 39 -2.92 7.16 1.16
CA PRO A 39 -2.30 6.66 -0.06
C PRO A 39 -3.34 6.14 -1.05
N TRP A 40 -2.96 6.12 -2.32
CA TRP A 40 -3.60 5.33 -3.37
C TRP A 40 -2.90 3.97 -3.46
N LEU A 41 -3.67 2.89 -3.44
CA LEU A 41 -3.19 1.50 -3.53
C LEU A 41 -3.57 0.90 -4.87
N GLN A 42 -2.68 0.08 -5.42
CA GLN A 42 -2.88 -0.59 -6.71
C GLN A 42 -3.73 -1.85 -6.55
N ASP A 43 -4.65 -2.09 -7.49
CA ASP A 43 -5.47 -3.31 -7.57
C ASP A 43 -5.60 -3.79 -9.02
N PHE A 44 -4.51 -3.72 -9.79
CA PHE A 44 -4.46 -4.16 -11.19
C PHE A 44 -3.06 -4.67 -11.53
N SER A 45 -2.96 -5.50 -12.57
CA SER A 45 -1.69 -6.03 -13.07
C SER A 45 -0.95 -4.98 -13.90
N LEU A 46 0.34 -4.79 -13.62
CA LEU A 46 1.23 -3.93 -14.40
C LEU A 46 2.65 -4.51 -14.36
N GLY A 47 3.11 -5.06 -15.50
CA GLY A 47 4.41 -5.71 -15.60
C GLY A 47 4.54 -7.06 -14.86
N ARG A 48 3.54 -7.42 -14.03
CA ARG A 48 3.34 -8.75 -13.42
C ARG A 48 1.87 -8.93 -13.04
N ASP A 49 1.49 -10.17 -12.77
CA ASP A 49 0.19 -10.47 -12.17
C ASP A 49 0.10 -9.91 -10.76
N TYR A 50 -0.96 -9.14 -10.50
CA TYR A 50 -1.26 -8.57 -9.19
C TYR A 50 -2.37 -9.36 -8.52
N THR A 51 -2.11 -9.83 -7.31
CA THR A 51 -2.94 -10.84 -6.66
C THR A 51 -3.70 -10.27 -5.48
N PHE A 52 -4.66 -11.04 -4.98
CA PHE A 52 -5.30 -10.78 -3.68
C PHE A 52 -4.26 -10.54 -2.56
N ALA A 53 -3.17 -11.31 -2.53
CA ALA A 53 -2.15 -11.18 -1.50
C ALA A 53 -1.43 -9.83 -1.59
N ASP A 54 -1.19 -9.32 -2.81
CA ASP A 54 -0.56 -8.02 -3.05
C ASP A 54 -1.43 -6.86 -2.55
N VAL A 55 -2.72 -6.87 -2.92
CA VAL A 55 -3.69 -5.86 -2.47
C VAL A 55 -3.80 -5.87 -0.95
N LYS A 56 -3.94 -7.07 -0.36
CA LYS A 56 -4.04 -7.22 1.09
C LYS A 56 -2.77 -6.77 1.81
N ALA A 57 -1.59 -7.00 1.23
CA ALA A 57 -0.33 -6.53 1.79
C ALA A 57 -0.27 -5.00 1.85
N GLN A 58 -0.71 -4.29 0.81
CA GLN A 58 -0.78 -2.81 0.83
C GLN A 58 -1.80 -2.26 1.84
N VAL A 59 -2.98 -2.88 1.92
CA VAL A 59 -4.02 -2.50 2.89
C VAL A 59 -3.50 -2.66 4.31
N ASN A 60 -2.88 -3.80 4.62
CA ASN A 60 -2.29 -4.05 5.93
C ASN A 60 -1.12 -3.10 6.22
N ALA A 61 -0.27 -2.82 5.23
CA ALA A 61 0.82 -1.84 5.37
C ALA A 61 0.29 -0.44 5.70
N SER A 62 -0.79 0.00 5.05
CA SER A 62 -1.44 1.29 5.32
C SER A 62 -1.98 1.37 6.75
N ARG A 63 -2.63 0.29 7.22
CA ARG A 63 -3.11 0.16 8.61
C ARG A 63 -1.95 0.20 9.60
N ASN A 64 -0.92 -0.61 9.38
CA ASN A 64 0.26 -0.69 10.26
C ASN A 64 1.05 0.62 10.30
N ALA A 65 1.06 1.37 9.20
CA ALA A 65 1.67 2.70 9.13
C ALA A 65 0.81 3.80 9.78
N HIS A 66 -0.39 3.47 10.26
CA HIS A 66 -1.37 4.40 10.85
C HIS A 66 -1.77 5.52 9.86
N ALA A 67 -1.90 5.19 8.57
CA ALA A 67 -2.56 6.09 7.63
C ALA A 67 -4.02 6.30 8.03
N ALA A 68 -4.58 7.46 7.71
CA ALA A 68 -5.97 7.77 8.07
C ALA A 68 -7.01 6.98 7.26
N GLY A 69 -6.57 6.37 6.16
CA GLY A 69 -7.36 5.58 5.24
C GLY A 69 -6.51 5.23 4.04
N PHE A 70 -7.15 4.80 2.95
CA PHE A 70 -6.53 4.60 1.64
C PHE A 70 -7.60 4.66 0.56
N LEU A 71 -7.20 4.92 -0.68
CA LEU A 71 -8.01 4.80 -1.88
C LEU A 71 -7.52 3.59 -2.67
N LEU A 72 -8.43 2.76 -3.18
CA LEU A 72 -8.08 1.62 -4.02
C LEU A 72 -8.29 2.00 -5.48
N TRP A 73 -7.29 1.76 -6.32
CA TRP A 73 -7.33 2.11 -7.74
C TRP A 73 -7.16 0.89 -8.62
N ASN A 74 -8.14 0.73 -9.51
CA ASN A 74 -8.10 -0.16 -10.66
C ASN A 74 -8.74 0.62 -11.84
N PRO A 75 -8.09 0.71 -13.01
CA PRO A 75 -8.62 1.43 -14.17
C PRO A 75 -9.91 0.82 -14.76
N GLU A 76 -10.16 -0.47 -14.56
CA GLU A 76 -11.37 -1.18 -14.99
C GLU A 76 -12.54 -1.02 -14.00
N GLY A 77 -12.30 -0.47 -12.81
CA GLY A 77 -13.30 -0.35 -11.75
C GLY A 77 -13.66 -1.67 -11.08
N LEU A 78 -12.88 -2.73 -11.31
CA LEU A 78 -13.02 -4.02 -10.64
C LEU A 78 -12.11 -4.06 -9.40
N TYR A 79 -12.68 -4.38 -8.23
CA TYR A 79 -11.97 -4.30 -6.97
C TYR A 79 -11.94 -5.62 -6.21
N THR A 80 -10.78 -5.95 -5.65
CA THR A 80 -10.55 -7.10 -4.78
C THR A 80 -11.12 -6.84 -3.38
N ALA A 81 -12.45 -6.81 -3.27
CA ALA A 81 -13.16 -6.41 -2.04
C ALA A 81 -12.78 -7.25 -0.81
N ASP A 82 -12.48 -8.53 -0.99
CA ASP A 82 -12.08 -9.42 0.11
C ASP A 82 -10.76 -9.01 0.78
N ALA A 83 -9.89 -8.28 0.06
CA ALA A 83 -8.63 -7.78 0.62
C ALA A 83 -8.84 -6.69 1.68
N LEU A 84 -10.03 -6.06 1.70
CA LEU A 84 -10.39 -5.02 2.66
C LEU A 84 -10.78 -5.58 4.03
N ARG A 85 -11.11 -6.87 4.12
CA ARG A 85 -11.57 -7.47 5.39
C ARG A 85 -10.44 -7.47 6.43
N PRO A 86 -10.74 -7.19 7.71
CA PRO A 86 -9.78 -7.41 8.79
C PRO A 86 -9.30 -8.86 8.80
N ALA A 87 -8.12 -9.12 9.35
CA ALA A 87 -7.75 -10.47 9.72
C ALA A 87 -8.80 -11.00 10.70
N ARG A 88 -9.39 -12.18 10.42
CA ARG A 88 -10.24 -12.84 11.41
C ARG A 88 -9.37 -13.13 12.63
N LEU A 89 -9.75 -12.60 13.78
CA LEU A 89 -9.25 -13.09 15.05
C LEU A 89 -9.75 -14.54 15.17
N GLY A 90 -8.81 -15.48 15.24
CA GLY A 90 -9.10 -16.88 15.53
C GLY A 90 -9.37 -17.09 17.01
#